data_AF-A0A853F5B6-F1
#
_entry.id   AF-A0A853F5B6-F1
#
_cell.length_a   1.000
_cell.length_b   1.000
_cell.length_c   1.000
_cell.angle_alpha   90.00
_cell.angle_beta   90.00
_cell.angle_gamma   90.00
#
_symmetry.space_group_name_H-M   'P 1'
#
loop_
_entity.id
_entity.type
_entity.pdbx_description
1 polymer ?
#
loop_
_entity_poly.entity_id
_entity_poly.type
_entity_poly.pdbx_seq_one_letter_code
_entity_poly.pdbx_strand_id
1 'polypeptide(L)'
;MFHNLPGNLHSASIASGLSARKQTVKGKELISNLCILRDAPLQMMFSLKHTQDKELRDLGAYCLQDVKVLRLLDLNLPELNESEMQIYRIDQKLNAQGLDIDIESIKTIVSLLEKYNVELIKSISELTNGHVTKATQINSIIKWLALKNVNVTNLKKETVTSLLTQPDLPLKSDNCCTSDKKLVNRLILSIPNY
;
A
#
# COMPACT_ATOMS: atom_id res chain seq x y z
N MET A 1 -3.80 -18.62 28.34
CA MET A 1 -4.46 -19.24 27.18
C MET A 1 -4.57 -18.13 26.15
N PHE A 2 -4.04 -18.29 24.94
CA PHE A 2 -4.14 -17.22 23.94
C PHE A 2 -5.56 -17.18 23.39
N HIS A 3 -6.25 -16.06 23.60
CA HIS A 3 -7.58 -15.84 23.03
C HIS A 3 -7.37 -15.46 21.55
N ASN A 4 -7.34 -16.47 20.67
CA ASN A 4 -7.06 -16.35 19.23
C ASN A 4 -8.16 -15.60 18.45
N LEU A 5 -8.48 -14.39 18.87
CA LEU A 5 -9.45 -13.52 18.20
C LEU A 5 -8.78 -12.76 17.05
N PRO A 6 -9.55 -12.43 16.01
CA PRO A 6 -9.06 -11.56 14.95
C PRO A 6 -8.61 -10.20 15.50
N GLY A 7 -7.47 -9.68 15.04
CA GLY A 7 -6.90 -8.41 15.52
C GLY A 7 -7.65 -7.14 15.11
N ASN A 8 -8.70 -7.23 14.28
CA ASN A 8 -9.52 -6.07 13.91
C ASN A 8 -10.90 -6.13 14.57
N LEU A 9 -11.41 -4.97 15.01
CA LEU A 9 -12.66 -4.85 15.76
C LEU A 9 -13.87 -5.46 15.05
N HIS A 10 -13.96 -5.34 13.72
CA HIS A 10 -15.08 -5.87 12.95
C HIS A 10 -15.11 -7.40 13.02
N SER A 11 -14.02 -8.07 12.67
CA SER A 11 -13.91 -9.52 12.73
C SER A 11 -14.01 -10.04 14.16
N ALA A 12 -13.43 -9.35 15.14
CA ALA A 12 -13.53 -9.71 16.56
C ALA A 12 -14.98 -9.68 17.06
N SER A 13 -15.76 -8.65 16.68
CA SER A 13 -17.18 -8.56 17.04
C SER A 13 -18.02 -9.69 16.46
N ILE A 14 -17.72 -10.12 15.24
CA ILE A 14 -18.40 -11.24 14.57
C ILE A 14 -18.04 -12.56 15.25
N ALA A 15 -16.76 -12.79 15.50
CA ALA A 15 -16.27 -14.00 16.16
C ALA A 15 -16.84 -14.14 17.58
N SER A 16 -17.05 -13.01 18.27
CA SER A 16 -17.62 -12.95 19.62
C SER A 16 -19.16 -12.98 19.64
N GLY A 17 -19.82 -13.14 18.48
CA GLY A 17 -21.29 -13.24 18.38
C GLY A 17 -22.04 -11.95 18.70
N LEU A 18 -21.39 -10.79 18.66
CA LEU A 18 -22.02 -9.51 18.99
C LEU A 18 -23.02 -9.07 17.91
N SER A 19 -24.18 -8.58 18.34
CA SER A 19 -25.16 -7.96 17.46
C SER A 19 -24.71 -6.59 16.95
N ALA A 20 -24.01 -5.83 17.78
CA ALA A 20 -23.39 -4.56 17.41
C ALA A 20 -22.15 -4.81 16.54
N ARG A 21 -22.03 -4.06 15.45
CA ARG A 21 -20.92 -4.18 14.50
C ARG A 21 -20.27 -2.84 14.20
N LYS A 22 -18.98 -2.89 13.87
CA LYS A 22 -18.22 -1.79 13.28
C LYS A 22 -18.68 -1.54 11.83
N GLN A 23 -18.92 -0.28 11.48
CA GLN A 23 -19.24 0.14 10.11
C GLN A 23 -17.96 0.36 9.29
N THR A 24 -17.45 -0.69 8.66
CA THR A 24 -16.12 -0.69 8.03
C THR A 24 -15.99 0.20 6.79
N VAL A 25 -16.94 0.13 5.85
CA VAL A 25 -16.82 0.84 4.55
C VAL A 25 -16.98 2.36 4.72
N LYS A 26 -18.12 2.78 5.27
CA LYS A 26 -18.42 4.21 5.50
C LYS A 26 -17.40 4.87 6.46
N GLY A 27 -16.97 4.15 7.49
CA GLY A 27 -15.96 4.66 8.43
C GLY A 27 -14.61 4.92 7.78
N LYS A 28 -14.14 4.01 6.91
CA LYS A 28 -12.87 4.17 6.19
C LYS A 28 -12.90 5.38 5.26
N GLU A 29 -14.01 5.59 4.55
CA GLU A 29 -14.21 6.75 3.68
C GLU A 29 -14.19 8.07 4.48
N LEU A 30 -14.92 8.12 5.59
CA LEU A 30 -14.96 9.30 6.47
C LEU A 30 -13.57 9.64 7.02
N ILE A 31 -12.83 8.65 7.55
CA ILE A 31 -11.46 8.86 8.03
C ILE A 31 -10.55 9.34 6.89
N SER A 32 -10.64 8.72 5.71
CA SER A 32 -9.80 9.11 4.57
C SER A 32 -10.09 10.53 4.08
N ASN A 33 -11.33 10.99 4.16
CA ASN A 33 -11.73 12.31 3.67
C ASN A 33 -11.49 13.41 4.71
N LEU A 34 -11.66 13.10 6.00
CA LEU A 34 -11.64 14.09 7.08
C LEU A 34 -10.33 14.12 7.87
N CYS A 35 -9.70 12.97 8.06
CA CYS A 35 -8.56 12.82 8.98
C CYS A 35 -7.22 12.69 8.25
N ILE A 36 -7.21 12.08 7.05
CA ILE A 36 -5.98 11.92 6.27
C ILE A 36 -5.72 13.20 5.46
N LEU A 37 -4.55 13.79 5.69
CA LEU A 37 -4.08 14.93 4.92
C LEU A 37 -3.55 14.41 3.57
N ARG A 38 -4.15 14.87 2.47
CA ARG A 38 -3.59 14.66 1.12
C ARG A 38 -2.60 15.79 0.83
N ASP A 39 -1.78 15.64 -0.22
CA ASP A 39 -0.67 16.54 -0.62
C ASP A 39 -1.07 17.99 -0.99
N ALA A 40 -2.20 18.50 -0.49
CA ALA A 40 -2.62 19.88 -0.65
C ALA A 40 -1.89 20.80 0.35
N PRO A 41 -1.62 22.08 -0.01
CA PRO A 41 -1.04 23.06 0.91
C PRO A 41 -1.89 23.21 2.18
N LEU A 42 -1.22 23.25 3.35
CA LEU A 42 -1.86 23.32 4.68
C LEU A 42 -3.01 24.35 4.76
N GLN A 43 -2.85 25.50 4.11
CA GLN A 43 -3.80 26.61 4.14
C GLN A 43 -5.12 26.32 3.39
N MET A 44 -5.05 25.56 2.29
CA MET A 44 -6.24 25.12 1.53
C MET A 44 -7.00 24.00 2.27
N MET A 45 -6.28 23.30 3.15
CA MET A 45 -6.71 22.15 3.92
C MET A 45 -7.60 22.51 5.12
N PHE A 46 -7.34 23.64 5.79
CA PHE A 46 -8.21 24.17 6.83
C PHE A 46 -9.53 24.70 6.26
N SER A 47 -9.49 25.30 5.06
CA SER A 47 -10.67 25.89 4.43
C SER A 47 -11.71 24.86 3.94
N LEU A 48 -11.30 23.65 3.56
CA LEU A 48 -12.20 22.58 3.10
C LEU A 48 -12.84 21.77 4.25
N LYS A 49 -12.20 21.72 5.44
CA LYS A 49 -12.73 20.98 6.61
C LYS A 49 -13.90 21.68 7.30
N HIS A 50 -14.03 22.99 7.16
CA HIS A 50 -15.11 23.77 7.79
C HIS A 50 -16.46 23.68 7.06
N THR A 51 -16.53 23.04 5.88
CA THR A 51 -17.77 22.96 5.06
C THR A 51 -18.51 21.62 5.18
N GLN A 52 -18.08 20.74 6.10
CA GLN A 52 -18.46 19.33 6.15
C GLN A 52 -19.17 18.92 7.45
N ASP A 53 -20.10 19.77 7.93
CA ASP A 53 -20.83 19.55 9.19
C ASP A 53 -21.54 18.20 9.25
N LYS A 54 -22.06 17.72 8.11
CA LYS A 54 -22.73 16.42 8.03
C LYS A 54 -21.72 15.28 8.18
N GLU A 55 -20.61 15.33 7.47
CA GLU A 55 -19.58 14.30 7.50
C GLU A 55 -18.90 14.25 8.87
N LEU A 56 -18.71 15.38 9.54
CA LEU A 56 -18.22 15.44 10.92
C LEU A 56 -19.22 14.80 11.91
N ARG A 57 -20.52 15.07 11.76
CA ARG A 57 -21.57 14.39 12.54
C ARG A 57 -21.58 12.88 12.29
N ASP A 58 -21.47 12.48 11.03
CA ASP A 58 -21.41 11.06 10.63
C ASP A 58 -20.15 10.37 11.20
N LEU A 59 -19.00 11.06 11.20
CA LEU A 59 -17.76 10.57 11.83
C LEU A 59 -17.95 10.40 13.34
N GLY A 60 -18.57 11.37 14.01
CA GLY A 60 -18.90 11.26 15.44
C GLY A 60 -19.81 10.07 15.75
N ALA A 61 -20.86 9.87 14.95
CA ALA A 61 -21.76 8.72 15.09
C ALA A 61 -21.03 7.38 14.86
N TYR A 62 -20.10 7.34 13.89
CA TYR A 62 -19.23 6.19 13.65
C TYR A 62 -18.31 5.90 14.84
N CYS A 63 -17.63 6.91 15.38
CA CYS A 63 -16.77 6.75 16.56
C CYS A 63 -17.56 6.26 17.78
N LEU A 64 -18.77 6.80 17.99
CA LEU A 64 -19.66 6.34 19.06
C LEU A 64 -20.03 4.86 18.90
N GLN A 65 -20.31 4.43 17.67
CA GLN A 65 -20.61 3.03 17.39
C GLN A 65 -19.41 2.12 17.65
N ASP A 66 -18.20 2.51 17.25
CA ASP A 66 -16.98 1.74 17.52
C ASP A 66 -16.70 1.59 19.02
N VAL A 67 -16.89 2.67 19.81
CA VAL A 67 -16.77 2.60 21.28
C VAL A 67 -17.81 1.65 21.88
N LYS A 68 -19.05 1.67 21.40
CA LYS A 68 -20.09 0.72 21.85
C LYS A 68 -19.68 -0.73 21.58
N VAL A 69 -19.16 -1.02 20.38
CA VAL A 69 -18.71 -2.36 20.01
C VAL A 69 -17.52 -2.80 20.88
N LEU A 70 -16.54 -1.91 21.11
CA LEU A 70 -15.39 -2.19 21.98
C LEU A 70 -15.84 -2.53 23.41
N ARG A 71 -16.74 -1.74 24.00
CA ARG A 71 -17.26 -2.00 25.34
C ARG A 71 -18.01 -3.33 25.43
N LEU A 72 -18.81 -3.66 24.42
CA LEU A 72 -19.50 -4.96 24.38
C LEU A 72 -18.51 -6.12 24.22
N LEU A 73 -17.45 -5.93 23.43
CA LEU A 73 -16.41 -6.93 23.27
C LEU A 73 -15.67 -7.15 24.59
N ASP A 74 -15.22 -6.07 25.23
CA ASP A 74 -14.56 -6.09 26.55
C ASP A 74 -15.36 -6.86 27.61
N LEU A 75 -16.67 -6.61 27.71
CA LEU A 75 -17.55 -7.34 28.63
C LEU A 75 -17.69 -8.84 28.33
N ASN A 76 -17.41 -9.27 27.10
CA ASN A 76 -17.49 -10.68 26.69
C ASN A 76 -16.11 -11.36 26.64
N LEU A 77 -15.04 -10.61 26.84
CA LEU A 77 -13.68 -11.15 26.87
C LEU A 77 -13.20 -11.30 28.32
N PRO A 78 -12.41 -12.34 28.59
CA PRO A 78 -11.67 -12.39 29.85
C PRO A 78 -10.59 -11.31 29.86
N GLU A 79 -10.19 -10.92 31.06
CA GLU A 79 -9.03 -10.07 31.28
C GLU A 79 -7.76 -10.68 30.68
N LEU A 80 -6.84 -9.82 30.23
CA LEU A 80 -5.55 -10.27 29.72
C LEU A 80 -4.78 -11.00 30.83
N ASN A 81 -4.22 -12.16 30.50
CA ASN A 81 -3.32 -12.83 31.43
C ASN A 81 -1.98 -12.06 31.55
N GLU A 82 -1.21 -12.33 32.59
CA GLU A 82 0.04 -11.59 32.85
C GLU A 82 1.03 -11.63 31.67
N SER A 83 1.11 -12.74 30.93
CA SER A 83 2.00 -12.84 29.77
C SER A 83 1.55 -11.93 28.61
N GLU A 84 0.26 -11.88 28.32
CA GLU A 84 -0.32 -10.98 27.30
C GLU A 84 -0.22 -9.51 27.74
N MET A 85 -0.47 -9.24 29.02
CA MET A 85 -0.35 -7.91 29.61
C MET A 85 1.08 -7.38 29.55
N GLN A 86 2.09 -8.23 29.75
CA GLN A 86 3.50 -7.86 29.58
C GLN A 86 3.82 -7.47 28.14
N ILE A 87 3.37 -8.27 27.16
CA ILE A 87 3.55 -7.97 25.72
C ILE A 87 2.88 -6.64 25.38
N TYR A 88 1.64 -6.42 25.82
CA TYR A 88 0.92 -5.17 25.61
C TYR A 88 1.68 -3.97 26.20
N ARG A 89 2.18 -4.07 27.44
CA ARG A 89 2.94 -2.97 28.07
C ARG A 89 4.22 -2.64 27.31
N ILE A 90 4.92 -3.65 26.79
CA ILE A 90 6.11 -3.46 25.95
C ILE A 90 5.74 -2.73 24.65
N ASP A 91 4.68 -3.18 23.98
CA ASP A 91 4.16 -2.53 22.77
C ASP A 91 3.79 -1.06 23.03
N GLN A 92 3.03 -0.77 24.10
CA GLN A 92 2.67 0.60 24.45
C GLN A 92 3.89 1.47 24.74
N LYS A 93 4.91 0.92 25.41
CA LYS A 93 6.17 1.64 25.67
C LYS A 93 6.91 1.95 24.38
N LEU A 94 7.06 0.97 23.48
CA LEU A 94 7.74 1.16 22.19
C LEU A 94 7.00 2.17 21.31
N ASN A 95 5.67 2.07 21.23
CA ASN A 95 4.83 3.00 20.47
C ASN A 95 4.92 4.43 21.01
N ALA A 96 5.01 4.60 22.34
CA ALA A 96 5.19 5.91 22.96
C ALA A 96 6.60 6.49 22.75
N GLN A 97 7.62 5.64 22.71
CA GLN A 97 9.00 6.07 22.43
C GLN A 97 9.18 6.48 20.96
N GLY A 98 8.45 5.83 20.05
CA GLY A 98 8.66 5.99 18.62
C GLY A 98 10.00 5.39 18.16
N LEU A 99 10.31 5.62 16.89
CA LEU A 99 11.59 5.26 16.29
C LEU A 99 12.23 6.53 15.76
N ASP A 100 13.50 6.76 16.13
CA ASP A 100 14.27 7.85 15.53
C ASP A 100 14.67 7.46 14.11
N ILE A 101 14.42 8.36 13.17
CA ILE A 101 14.57 8.10 11.75
C ILE A 101 15.39 9.24 11.14
N ASP A 102 16.43 8.88 10.39
CA ASP A 102 17.20 9.85 9.60
C ASP A 102 16.37 10.39 8.43
N ILE A 103 15.65 11.47 8.72
CA ILE A 103 14.77 12.15 7.76
C ILE A 103 15.56 12.74 6.59
N GLU A 104 16.82 13.14 6.79
CA GLU A 104 17.64 13.73 5.72
C GLU A 104 18.01 12.67 4.69
N SER A 105 18.52 11.52 5.14
CA SER A 105 18.80 10.38 4.26
C SER A 105 17.54 9.92 3.51
N ILE A 106 16.39 9.85 4.18
CA ILE A 106 15.13 9.48 3.52
C ILE A 106 14.77 10.48 2.43
N LYS A 107 14.87 11.79 2.68
CA LYS A 107 14.60 12.80 1.65
C LYS A 107 15.52 12.65 0.45
N THR A 108 16.81 12.42 0.68
CA THR A 108 17.77 12.19 -0.42
C THR A 108 17.41 10.93 -1.21
N ILE A 109 17.05 9.83 -0.54
CA ILE A 109 16.62 8.59 -1.19
C ILE A 109 15.35 8.83 -2.01
N VAL A 110 14.34 9.51 -1.46
CA VAL A 110 13.09 9.82 -2.17
C VAL A 110 13.38 10.67 -3.41
N SER A 111 14.17 11.73 -3.30
CA SER A 111 14.56 12.56 -4.45
C SER A 111 15.34 11.79 -5.51
N LEU A 112 16.18 10.84 -5.09
CA LEU A 112 16.92 9.98 -6.02
C LEU A 112 15.97 9.01 -6.74
N LEU A 113 15.04 8.40 -6.01
CA LEU A 113 14.02 7.50 -6.57
C LEU A 113 13.11 8.23 -7.57
N GLU A 114 12.71 9.47 -7.29
CA GLU A 114 11.92 10.28 -8.21
C GLU A 114 12.65 10.53 -9.54
N LYS A 115 13.95 10.88 -9.47
CA LYS A 115 14.78 11.05 -10.67
C LYS A 115 14.88 9.75 -11.48
N TYR A 116 15.18 8.65 -10.82
CA TYR A 116 15.23 7.34 -11.48
C TYR A 116 13.88 6.92 -12.07
N ASN A 117 12.77 7.21 -11.39
CA ASN A 117 11.44 6.91 -11.92
C ASN A 117 11.15 7.67 -13.22
N VAL A 118 11.52 8.96 -13.29
CA VAL A 118 11.37 9.75 -14.51
C VAL A 118 12.22 9.16 -15.64
N GLU A 119 13.47 8.80 -15.36
CA GLU A 119 14.36 8.16 -16.34
C GLU A 119 13.82 6.81 -16.82
N LEU A 120 13.37 5.94 -15.91
CA LEU A 120 12.81 4.63 -16.24
C LEU A 120 11.53 4.75 -17.07
N ILE A 121 10.65 5.69 -16.74
CA ILE A 121 9.44 5.93 -17.53
C ILE A 121 9.80 6.39 -18.95
N LYS A 122 10.80 7.26 -19.07
CA LYS A 122 11.32 7.70 -20.37
C LYS A 122 11.87 6.51 -21.17
N SER A 123 12.71 5.68 -20.56
CA SER A 123 13.27 4.49 -21.20
C SER A 123 12.19 3.48 -21.60
N ILE A 124 11.13 3.28 -20.80
CA ILE A 124 9.99 2.44 -21.19
C ILE A 124 9.33 2.99 -22.45
N SER A 125 9.10 4.29 -22.51
CA SER A 125 8.49 4.92 -23.68
C SER A 125 9.37 4.79 -24.92
N GLU A 126 10.67 5.00 -24.79
CA GLU A 126 11.66 4.84 -25.87
C GLU A 126 11.71 3.38 -26.37
N LEU A 127 11.87 2.40 -25.46
CA LEU A 127 11.94 0.98 -25.81
C LEU A 127 10.66 0.45 -26.47
N THR A 128 9.51 1.01 -26.09
CA THR A 128 8.21 0.62 -26.64
C THR A 128 7.76 1.53 -27.78
N ASN A 129 8.61 2.42 -28.30
CA ASN A 129 8.24 3.39 -29.35
C ASN A 129 6.94 4.17 -29.04
N GLY A 130 6.75 4.54 -27.78
CA GLY A 130 5.58 5.30 -27.32
C GLY A 130 4.32 4.48 -27.06
N HIS A 131 4.33 3.15 -27.30
CA HIS A 131 3.17 2.30 -27.01
C HIS A 131 2.83 2.20 -25.51
N VAL A 132 3.83 2.39 -24.65
CA VAL A 132 3.66 2.43 -23.19
C VAL A 132 4.29 3.71 -22.66
N THR A 133 3.52 4.51 -21.92
CA THR A 133 3.99 5.79 -21.36
C THR A 133 4.12 5.76 -19.84
N LYS A 134 3.62 4.72 -19.18
CA LYS A 134 3.75 4.53 -17.74
C LYS A 134 3.94 3.04 -17.44
N ALA A 135 4.81 2.73 -16.47
CA ALA A 135 5.02 1.35 -16.00
C ALA A 135 3.73 0.69 -15.45
N THR A 136 2.77 1.50 -14.97
CA THR A 136 1.49 1.03 -14.45
C THR A 136 0.49 0.59 -15.52
N GLN A 137 0.76 0.86 -16.81
CA GLN A 137 -0.10 0.45 -17.93
C GLN A 137 0.11 -1.03 -18.29
N ILE A 138 -0.15 -1.92 -17.34
CA ILE A 138 0.08 -3.38 -17.46
C ILE A 138 -0.55 -3.92 -18.76
N ASN A 139 -1.80 -3.56 -19.04
CA ASN A 139 -2.50 -4.02 -20.24
C ASN A 139 -1.84 -3.54 -21.54
N SER A 140 -1.28 -2.33 -21.56
CA SER A 140 -0.55 -1.82 -22.72
C SER A 140 0.77 -2.55 -22.93
N ILE A 141 1.47 -2.88 -21.83
CA ILE A 141 2.71 -3.67 -21.88
C ILE A 141 2.42 -5.08 -22.43
N ILE A 142 1.36 -5.75 -21.93
CA ILE A 142 0.96 -7.08 -22.41
C ILE A 142 0.64 -7.04 -23.91
N LYS A 143 -0.11 -6.03 -24.37
CA LYS A 143 -0.41 -5.84 -25.80
C LYS A 143 0.86 -5.64 -26.63
N TRP A 144 1.80 -4.83 -26.14
CA TRP A 144 3.07 -4.59 -26.84
C TRP A 144 3.94 -5.86 -26.91
N LEU A 145 3.99 -6.66 -25.85
CA LEU A 145 4.68 -7.95 -25.84
C LEU A 145 4.05 -8.95 -26.84
N ALA A 146 2.72 -8.98 -26.94
CA ALA A 146 2.03 -9.81 -27.92
C ALA A 146 2.40 -9.45 -29.37
N LEU A 147 2.60 -8.16 -29.69
CA LEU A 147 3.12 -7.71 -31.00
C LEU A 147 4.55 -8.22 -31.27
N LYS A 148 5.31 -8.56 -30.23
CA LYS A 148 6.66 -9.16 -30.32
C LYS A 148 6.63 -10.69 -30.22
N ASN A 149 5.47 -11.31 -30.38
CA ASN A 149 5.24 -12.76 -30.25
C ASN A 149 5.53 -13.30 -28.83
N VAL A 150 5.46 -12.44 -27.81
CA VAL A 150 5.60 -12.83 -26.40
C VAL A 150 4.23 -12.72 -25.73
N ASN A 151 3.51 -13.83 -25.65
CA ASN A 151 2.18 -13.88 -25.06
C ASN A 151 2.25 -14.17 -23.56
N VAL A 152 1.78 -13.23 -22.74
CA VAL A 152 1.82 -13.30 -21.28
C VAL A 152 0.46 -12.92 -20.70
N THR A 153 0.01 -13.64 -19.67
CA THR A 153 -1.29 -13.40 -19.03
C THR A 153 -1.23 -12.33 -17.95
N ASN A 154 -0.04 -12.12 -17.36
CA ASN A 154 0.19 -11.14 -16.31
C ASN A 154 1.68 -10.75 -16.27
N LEU A 155 1.98 -9.67 -15.55
CA LEU A 155 3.35 -9.18 -15.31
C LEU A 155 3.76 -9.31 -13.84
N LYS A 156 3.33 -10.39 -13.19
CA LYS A 156 3.80 -10.70 -11.82
C LYS A 156 5.29 -11.03 -11.85
N LYS A 157 5.97 -10.77 -10.74
CA LYS A 157 7.41 -11.00 -10.57
C LYS A 157 7.85 -12.39 -11.03
N GLU A 158 7.12 -13.44 -10.62
CA GLU A 158 7.40 -14.82 -10.99
C GLU A 158 7.31 -15.05 -12.50
N THR A 159 6.24 -14.56 -13.12
CA THR A 159 6.02 -14.64 -14.58
C THR A 159 7.14 -13.95 -15.34
N VAL A 160 7.51 -12.73 -14.93
CA VAL A 160 8.58 -11.96 -15.58
C VAL A 160 9.94 -12.64 -15.41
N THR A 161 10.25 -13.18 -14.22
CA THR A 161 11.51 -13.87 -13.95
C THR A 161 11.65 -15.14 -14.80
N SER A 162 10.57 -15.91 -14.92
CA SER A 162 10.52 -17.11 -15.77
C SER A 162 10.68 -16.76 -17.26
N LEU A 163 10.11 -15.65 -17.73
CA LEU A 163 10.28 -15.21 -19.12
C LEU A 163 11.72 -14.80 -19.44
N LEU A 164 12.39 -14.14 -18.50
CA LEU A 164 13.77 -13.68 -18.69
C LEU A 164 14.81 -14.81 -18.67
N THR A 165 14.44 -15.98 -18.15
CA THR A 165 15.30 -17.17 -18.14
C THR A 165 15.12 -18.04 -19.39
N GLN A 166 14.12 -17.75 -20.24
CA GLN A 166 13.92 -18.49 -21.48
C GLN A 166 14.98 -18.10 -22.53
N PRO A 167 15.68 -19.07 -23.13
CA PRO A 167 16.74 -18.81 -24.11
C PRO A 167 16.20 -18.27 -25.45
N ASP A 168 14.94 -18.56 -25.77
CA ASP A 168 14.30 -18.23 -27.06
C ASP A 168 13.41 -16.97 -26.99
N LEU A 169 13.61 -16.10 -25.99
CA LEU A 169 12.93 -14.81 -25.96
C LEU A 169 13.38 -14.02 -27.22
N PRO A 170 12.47 -13.56 -28.09
CA PRO A 170 12.81 -13.00 -29.40
C PRO A 170 13.56 -11.65 -29.37
N LEU A 171 14.07 -11.24 -28.21
CA LEU A 171 14.92 -10.07 -28.03
C LEU A 171 16.40 -10.44 -28.20
N LYS A 172 16.79 -10.88 -29.39
CA LYS A 172 18.08 -10.46 -29.95
C LYS A 172 17.82 -9.17 -30.71
N SER A 173 17.74 -8.04 -29.99
CA SER A 173 17.97 -6.76 -30.65
C SER A 173 19.48 -6.68 -30.90
N ASP A 174 19.88 -6.84 -32.16
CA ASP A 174 21.27 -6.78 -32.62
C ASP A 174 21.93 -5.39 -32.45
N ASN A 175 21.41 -4.52 -31.58
CA ASN A 175 21.95 -3.19 -31.28
C ASN A 175 21.86 -2.76 -29.81
N CYS A 176 21.45 -3.62 -28.88
CA CYS A 176 21.50 -3.27 -27.45
C CYS A 176 22.89 -3.57 -26.88
N CYS A 177 23.69 -2.52 -26.76
CA CYS A 177 24.97 -2.53 -26.05
C CYS A 177 24.84 -3.33 -24.74
N THR A 178 25.91 -4.04 -24.40
CA THR A 178 26.13 -4.90 -23.21
C THR A 178 25.81 -4.26 -21.84
N SER A 179 25.34 -3.01 -21.82
CA SER A 179 24.79 -2.30 -20.66
C SER A 179 23.32 -2.65 -20.36
N ASP A 180 22.55 -3.21 -21.29
CA ASP A 180 21.08 -3.39 -21.12
C ASP A 180 20.66 -4.56 -20.22
N LYS A 181 21.50 -5.60 -20.05
CA LYS A 181 21.25 -6.64 -19.04
C LYS A 181 21.27 -6.09 -17.61
N LYS A 182 21.94 -4.96 -17.37
CA LYS A 182 21.91 -4.25 -16.08
C LYS A 182 20.62 -3.45 -15.90
N LEU A 183 20.00 -2.96 -16.99
CA LEU A 183 18.77 -2.15 -16.96
C LEU A 183 17.53 -3.01 -16.71
N VAL A 184 17.41 -4.17 -17.35
CA VAL A 184 16.30 -5.11 -17.09
C VAL A 184 16.37 -5.64 -15.66
N ASN A 185 17.56 -5.99 -15.17
CA ASN A 185 17.75 -6.34 -13.75
C ASN A 185 17.48 -5.17 -12.79
N ARG A 186 17.75 -3.91 -13.17
CA ARG A 186 17.39 -2.73 -12.37
C ARG A 186 15.88 -2.48 -12.33
N LEU A 187 15.18 -2.68 -13.44
CA LEU A 187 13.72 -2.56 -13.55
C LEU A 187 12.98 -3.57 -12.65
N ILE A 188 13.52 -4.78 -12.49
CA ILE A 188 12.95 -5.81 -11.62
C ILE A 188 13.20 -5.50 -10.14
N LEU A 189 14.33 -4.87 -9.81
CA LEU A 189 14.68 -4.47 -8.45
C LEU A 189 13.97 -3.17 -8.01
N SER A 190 13.44 -2.37 -8.95
CA SER A 190 12.69 -1.13 -8.67
C SER A 190 11.17 -1.32 -8.56
N ILE A 191 10.64 -2.52 -8.79
CA ILE A 191 9.23 -2.82 -8.51
C ILE A 191 9.12 -3.07 -7.00
N PRO A 192 8.50 -2.19 -6.20
CA PRO A 192 8.32 -2.45 -4.79
C PRO A 192 7.50 -3.73 -4.63
N ASN A 193 8.05 -4.71 -3.91
CA ASN A 193 7.27 -5.87 -3.46
C ASN A 193 6.29 -5.34 -2.40
N TYR A 194 5.04 -5.13 -2.80
CA TYR A 194 3.90 -5.03 -1.91
C TYR A 194 3.10 -6.32 -2.00
#